data_AF-A0A2H3BE37-F1
#
_entry.id   AF-A0A2H3BE37-F1
#
_cell.length_a   1.000
_cell.length_b   1.000
_cell.length_c   1.000
_cell.angle_alpha   90.00
_cell.angle_beta   90.00
_cell.angle_gamma   90.00
#
_symmetry.space_group_name_H-M   'P 1'
#
loop_
_entity.id
_entity.type
_entity.pdbx_description
1 polymer ?
#
loop_
_entity_poly.entity_id
_entity_poly.type
_entity_poly.pdbx_seq_one_letter_code
_entity_poly.pdbx_strand_id
1 'polypeptide(L)'
;MSYAYPRIRIPSSLCGLTAGSLKSLIIDALFAIPVEAQADLLGLLKTTPSLSRLSISCRSVPEGNKNNGLLLGLNANVNPGLLPCLTSLEFCFININPYLDPSFVDMVQSRRYLAPARAALQTLRLSVPFVLLSANNEANVRWKDMCDEGLVTYGVDS
;
A
#
# COMPACT_ATOMS: atom_id res chain seq x y z
N MET A 1 10.35 -16.17 4.94
CA MET A 1 11.25 -15.14 5.49
C MET A 1 10.41 -13.89 5.71
N SER A 2 10.07 -13.56 6.96
CA SER A 2 9.41 -12.30 7.33
C SER A 2 10.44 -11.38 7.99
N TYR A 3 10.40 -10.09 7.68
CA TYR A 3 11.36 -9.08 8.15
C TYR A 3 10.57 -7.91 8.73
N ALA A 4 10.75 -7.62 10.01
CA ALA A 4 10.15 -6.49 10.71
C ALA A 4 11.27 -5.58 11.23
N TYR A 5 11.29 -4.29 10.85
CA TYR A 5 12.36 -3.36 11.21
C TYR A 5 11.83 -1.94 11.49
N PRO A 6 12.13 -1.33 12.66
CA PRO A 6 11.57 -0.04 13.10
C PRO A 6 12.25 1.20 12.48
N ARG A 7 13.21 1.02 11.58
CA ARG A 7 13.78 2.07 10.73
C ARG A 7 13.80 1.47 9.33
N ILE A 8 13.24 2.16 8.33
CA ILE A 8 13.30 1.73 6.92
C ILE A 8 14.77 1.83 6.49
N ARG A 9 15.55 0.81 6.83
CA ARG A 9 16.78 0.47 6.14
C ARG A 9 16.37 -0.59 5.16
N ILE A 10 16.25 -0.19 3.89
CA ILE A 10 16.20 -1.16 2.80
C ILE A 10 17.37 -2.11 3.03
N PRO A 11 17.11 -3.41 3.20
CA PRO A 11 18.20 -4.37 3.34
C PRO A 11 19.17 -4.15 2.20
N SER A 12 20.44 -3.86 2.50
CA SER A 12 21.48 -3.72 1.47
C SER A 12 21.59 -4.98 0.61
N SER A 13 21.12 -6.13 1.11
CA SER A 13 20.96 -7.39 0.37
C SER A 13 19.88 -7.38 -0.73
N LEU A 14 18.95 -6.42 -0.70
CA LEU A 14 17.99 -6.16 -1.78
C LEU A 14 18.53 -5.13 -2.80
N CYS A 15 19.62 -4.43 -2.49
CA CYS A 15 20.31 -3.59 -3.45
C CYS A 15 21.16 -4.48 -4.39
N GLY A 16 20.56 -4.96 -5.48
CA GLY A 16 21.22 -5.81 -6.49
C GLY A 16 20.23 -6.65 -7.30
N LEU A 17 20.77 -7.50 -8.20
CA LEU A 17 20.03 -8.37 -9.14
C LEU A 17 19.00 -9.32 -8.47
N THR A 18 19.05 -9.49 -7.16
CA THR A 18 18.23 -10.41 -6.35
C THR A 18 16.83 -9.90 -5.99
N ALA A 19 16.54 -8.60 -6.13
CA ALA A 19 15.19 -8.07 -5.85
C ALA A 19 14.16 -8.43 -6.93
N GLY A 20 14.62 -8.72 -8.16
CA GLY A 20 13.76 -8.96 -9.31
C GLY A 20 12.81 -10.17 -9.19
N SER A 21 13.17 -11.16 -8.37
CA SER A 21 12.39 -12.37 -8.11
C SER A 21 11.55 -12.29 -6.83
N LEU A 22 11.63 -11.19 -6.06
CA LEU A 22 10.90 -11.03 -4.81
C LEU A 22 9.39 -11.10 -5.08
N LYS A 23 8.70 -12.04 -4.44
CA LYS A 23 7.24 -12.25 -4.61
C LYS A 23 6.39 -11.62 -3.52
N SER A 24 6.98 -11.41 -2.34
CA SER A 24 6.30 -10.86 -1.16
C SER A 24 7.24 -9.94 -0.38
N LEU A 25 6.71 -8.81 0.06
CA LEU A 25 7.41 -7.82 0.86
C LEU A 25 6.49 -7.35 1.98
N ILE A 26 7.04 -7.28 3.19
CA ILE A 26 6.37 -6.76 4.38
C ILE A 26 7.19 -5.57 4.88
N ILE A 27 6.52 -4.47 5.15
CA ILE A 27 7.12 -3.21 5.62
C ILE A 27 6.40 -2.85 6.89
N ASP A 28 7.08 -2.97 8.02
CA ASP A 28 6.52 -2.64 9.32
C ASP A 28 7.05 -1.28 9.80
N ALA A 29 6.24 -0.22 9.61
CA ALA A 29 6.58 1.11 10.07
C ALA A 29 5.67 1.52 11.24
N LEU A 30 6.24 1.58 12.45
CA LEU A 30 5.53 1.99 13.68
C LEU A 30 5.08 3.46 13.69
N PHE A 31 5.57 4.25 12.73
CA PHE A 31 5.32 5.68 12.59
C PHE A 31 5.05 6.04 11.12
N ALA A 32 4.67 7.29 10.86
CA ALA A 32 4.62 7.80 9.48
C ALA A 32 6.01 7.68 8.84
N ILE A 33 6.04 7.26 7.57
CA ILE A 33 7.30 7.05 6.85
C ILE A 33 7.86 8.42 6.46
N PRO A 34 9.10 8.79 6.85
CA PRO A 34 9.71 10.05 6.41
C PRO A 34 9.80 10.15 4.88
N VAL A 35 9.77 11.36 4.32
CA VAL A 35 9.73 11.58 2.86
C VAL A 35 10.90 10.91 2.15
N GLU A 36 12.10 10.99 2.72
CA GLU A 36 13.31 10.37 2.19
C GLU A 36 13.16 8.84 2.14
N ALA A 37 12.63 8.26 3.22
CA ALA A 37 12.37 6.82 3.30
C ALA A 37 11.24 6.36 2.36
N GLN A 38 10.28 7.24 2.02
CA GLN A 38 9.28 6.94 0.98
C GLN A 38 9.92 6.87 -0.40
N ALA A 39 10.80 7.82 -0.73
CA ALA A 39 11.50 7.84 -2.01
C ALA A 39 12.38 6.60 -2.18
N ASP A 40 13.14 6.24 -1.14
CA ASP A 40 13.94 5.03 -1.09
C ASP A 40 13.07 3.78 -1.29
N LEU A 41 11.94 3.68 -0.57
CA LEU A 41 11.01 2.58 -0.68
C LEU A 41 10.44 2.46 -2.10
N LEU A 42 10.01 3.56 -2.71
CA LEU A 42 9.53 3.55 -4.09
C LEU A 42 10.66 3.13 -5.05
N GLY A 43 11.90 3.52 -4.79
CA GLY A 43 13.09 3.06 -5.51
C GLY A 43 13.24 1.54 -5.45
N LEU A 44 13.09 0.94 -4.26
CA LEU A 44 13.10 -0.51 -4.08
C LEU A 44 11.94 -1.18 -4.83
N LEU A 45 10.72 -0.66 -4.73
CA LEU A 45 9.55 -1.27 -5.38
C LEU A 45 9.66 -1.26 -6.92
N LYS A 46 10.42 -0.31 -7.49
CA LYS A 46 10.75 -0.30 -8.93
C LYS A 46 11.65 -1.47 -9.33
N THR A 47 12.50 -1.97 -8.44
CA THR A 47 13.42 -3.07 -8.74
C THR A 47 12.83 -4.46 -8.43
N THR A 48 11.57 -4.52 -8.00
CA THR A 48 10.85 -5.76 -7.65
C THR A 48 9.64 -6.01 -8.58
N PRO A 49 9.82 -6.16 -9.92
CA PRO A 49 8.69 -6.32 -10.85
C PRO A 49 7.86 -7.58 -10.58
N SER A 50 8.48 -8.64 -10.03
CA SER A 50 7.79 -9.89 -9.69
C SER A 50 6.91 -9.83 -8.44
N LEU A 51 6.93 -8.72 -7.70
CA LEU A 51 6.25 -8.61 -6.42
C LEU A 51 4.74 -8.70 -6.60
N SER A 52 4.16 -9.73 -5.98
CA SER A 52 2.72 -10.04 -6.05
C SER A 52 1.97 -9.70 -4.76
N ARG A 53 2.71 -9.65 -3.64
CA ARG A 53 2.20 -9.38 -2.30
C ARG A 53 2.97 -8.25 -1.65
N LEU A 54 2.27 -7.22 -1.21
CA LEU A 54 2.84 -6.11 -0.46
C LEU A 54 2.02 -5.90 0.82
N SER A 55 2.68 -5.89 1.96
CA SER A 55 2.06 -5.54 3.25
C SER A 55 2.79 -4.34 3.83
N ILE A 56 2.04 -3.32 4.24
CA ILE A 56 2.56 -2.09 4.82
C ILE A 56 1.81 -1.79 6.11
N SER A 57 2.54 -1.77 7.22
CA SER A 57 2.07 -1.20 8.47
C SER A 57 2.54 0.25 8.55
N CYS A 58 1.63 1.20 8.76
CA CYS A 58 1.99 2.60 8.97
C CYS A 58 0.93 3.34 9.79
N ARG A 59 1.32 4.48 10.39
CA ARG A 59 0.33 5.41 10.97
C ARG A 59 -0.30 6.26 9.89
N SER A 60 -1.63 6.28 9.82
CA SER A 60 -2.45 7.24 9.04
C SER A 60 -2.88 8.41 9.94
N VAL A 61 -2.32 9.61 9.77
CA VAL A 61 -2.72 10.77 10.58
C VAL A 61 -3.64 11.66 9.73
N PRO A 62 -4.82 12.07 10.22
CA PRO A 62 -5.73 12.96 9.48
C PRO A 62 -5.12 14.33 9.17
N GLU A 63 -4.33 14.86 10.11
CA GLU A 63 -3.67 16.17 9.99
C GLU A 63 -2.30 16.03 9.32
N GLY A 64 -2.25 16.37 8.03
CA GLY A 64 -1.06 16.25 7.21
C GLY A 64 -0.81 14.79 6.86
N ASN A 65 -1.34 14.34 5.72
CA ASN A 65 -1.11 13.00 5.20
C ASN A 65 0.37 12.83 4.85
N LYS A 66 1.19 12.52 5.86
CA LYS A 66 2.63 12.36 5.74
C LYS A 66 2.98 11.21 4.79
N ASN A 67 2.07 10.26 4.57
CA ASN A 67 2.26 9.14 3.65
C ASN A 67 1.76 9.41 2.22
N ASN A 68 1.30 10.63 1.91
CA ASN A 68 0.73 10.94 0.59
C ASN A 68 1.71 10.65 -0.55
N GLY A 69 3.01 10.91 -0.34
CA GLY A 69 4.05 10.60 -1.33
C GLY A 69 4.12 9.11 -1.66
N LEU A 70 4.02 8.24 -0.65
CA LEU A 70 3.95 6.80 -0.82
C LEU A 70 2.67 6.36 -1.53
N LEU A 71 1.50 6.90 -1.14
CA LEU A 71 0.21 6.56 -1.78
C LEU A 71 0.17 6.98 -3.25
N LEU A 72 0.63 8.20 -3.56
CA LEU A 72 0.78 8.68 -4.93
C LEU A 72 1.82 7.86 -5.71
N GLY A 73 2.91 7.48 -5.06
CA GLY A 73 3.92 6.59 -5.61
C GLY A 73 3.34 5.22 -6.01
N LEU A 74 2.52 4.63 -5.14
CA LEU A 74 1.84 3.36 -5.37
C LEU A 74 0.66 3.47 -6.34
N ASN A 75 0.11 4.66 -6.56
CA ASN A 75 -0.99 4.88 -7.49
C ASN A 75 -0.51 4.56 -8.91
N ALA A 76 -1.19 3.60 -9.55
CA ALA A 76 -0.76 3.06 -10.82
C ALA A 76 -1.22 3.90 -12.03
N ASN A 77 -2.02 4.95 -11.83
CA ASN A 77 -2.23 5.99 -12.83
C ASN A 77 -1.07 7.00 -12.84
N VAL A 78 -0.40 7.18 -11.69
CA VAL A 78 0.78 8.06 -11.56
C VAL A 78 2.05 7.30 -11.92
N ASN A 79 2.18 6.04 -11.47
CA ASN A 79 3.34 5.18 -11.70
C ASN A 79 2.92 3.82 -12.29
N PRO A 80 2.57 3.76 -13.59
CA PRO A 80 1.99 2.56 -14.21
C PRO A 80 2.93 1.35 -14.25
N GLY A 81 4.25 1.59 -14.30
CA GLY A 81 5.26 0.53 -14.28
C GLY A 81 5.62 0.00 -12.88
N LEU A 82 5.07 0.60 -11.81
CA LEU A 82 5.40 0.20 -10.45
C LEU A 82 4.55 -0.99 -10.01
N LEU A 83 5.22 -2.08 -9.62
CA LEU A 83 4.60 -3.32 -9.14
C LEU A 83 3.58 -3.90 -10.14
N PRO A 84 4.02 -4.31 -11.34
CA PRO A 84 3.15 -4.80 -12.39
C PRO A 84 2.44 -6.11 -12.03
N CYS A 85 3.01 -6.92 -11.13
CA CYS A 85 2.44 -8.20 -10.72
C CYS A 85 1.66 -8.14 -9.39
N LEU A 86 1.44 -6.95 -8.80
CA LEU A 86 0.79 -6.83 -7.50
C LEU A 86 -0.68 -7.25 -7.59
N THR A 87 -1.02 -8.34 -6.92
CA THR A 87 -2.39 -8.86 -6.82
C THR A 87 -2.95 -8.81 -5.41
N SER A 88 -2.09 -8.64 -4.40
CA SER A 88 -2.51 -8.63 -3.00
C SER A 88 -1.79 -7.54 -2.22
N LEU A 89 -2.59 -6.74 -1.53
CA LEU A 89 -2.14 -5.58 -0.77
C LEU A 89 -2.72 -5.66 0.64
N GLU A 90 -1.88 -5.43 1.63
CA GLU A 90 -2.30 -5.36 3.02
C GLU A 90 -1.83 -4.03 3.63
N PHE A 91 -2.74 -3.37 4.34
CA PHE A 91 -2.46 -2.15 5.08
C PHE A 91 -2.87 -2.31 6.54
N CYS A 92 -1.91 -2.15 7.44
CA CYS A 92 -2.15 -2.08 8.87
C CYS A 92 -2.05 -0.63 9.35
N PHE A 93 -3.19 -0.04 9.72
CA PHE A 93 -3.21 1.32 10.28
C PHE A 93 -3.04 1.24 11.80
N ILE A 94 -1.91 1.72 12.32
CA ILE A 94 -1.52 1.58 13.74
C ILE A 94 -2.25 2.59 14.65
N ASN A 95 -3.22 3.36 14.14
CA ASN A 95 -3.91 4.37 14.95
C ASN A 95 -5.15 3.81 15.63
N ILE A 96 -5.50 4.43 16.77
CA ILE A 96 -6.75 4.16 17.50
C ILE A 96 -7.96 4.37 16.58
N ASN A 97 -7.95 5.44 15.78
CA ASN A 97 -8.99 5.78 14.83
C ASN A 97 -8.39 5.83 13.42
N PRO A 98 -8.33 4.70 12.70
CA PRO A 98 -7.73 4.65 11.38
C PRO A 98 -8.58 5.43 10.39
N TYR A 99 -8.03 6.52 9.86
CA TYR A 99 -8.70 7.37 8.88
C TYR A 99 -8.31 6.96 7.46
N LEU A 100 -9.30 6.89 6.57
CA LEU A 100 -9.13 6.55 5.17
C LEU A 100 -8.94 7.83 4.34
N ASP A 101 -7.71 8.06 3.90
CA ASP A 101 -7.38 9.20 3.06
C ASP A 101 -7.90 9.03 1.62
N PRO A 102 -8.43 10.06 0.96
CA PRO A 102 -8.87 9.97 -0.44
C PRO A 102 -7.79 9.45 -1.40
N SER A 103 -6.51 9.81 -1.20
CA SER A 103 -5.40 9.30 -2.02
C SER A 103 -5.20 7.79 -1.87
N PHE A 104 -5.57 7.22 -0.71
CA PHE A 104 -5.58 5.78 -0.52
C PHE A 104 -6.63 5.12 -1.41
N VAL A 105 -7.85 5.67 -1.42
CA VAL A 105 -8.94 5.20 -2.28
C VAL A 105 -8.54 5.29 -3.75
N ASP A 106 -7.96 6.42 -4.16
CA ASP A 106 -7.48 6.62 -5.53
C ASP A 106 -6.39 5.61 -5.92
N MET A 107 -5.46 5.32 -5.01
CA MET A 107 -4.40 4.34 -5.22
C MET A 107 -4.98 2.93 -5.41
N VAL A 108 -5.92 2.49 -4.56
CA VAL A 108 -6.55 1.17 -4.70
C VAL A 108 -7.36 1.09 -6.00
N GLN A 109 -8.18 2.11 -6.27
CA GLN A 109 -9.00 2.18 -7.47
C GLN A 109 -8.14 2.14 -8.75
N SER A 110 -6.98 2.80 -8.75
CA SER A 110 -6.05 2.80 -9.90
C SER A 110 -5.55 1.40 -10.27
N ARG A 111 -5.61 0.43 -9.34
CA ARG A 111 -5.13 -0.95 -9.50
C ARG A 111 -6.24 -1.97 -9.64
N ARG A 112 -7.51 -1.57 -9.58
CA ARG A 112 -8.68 -2.46 -9.60
C ARG A 112 -8.80 -3.30 -10.87
N TYR A 113 -8.42 -2.73 -12.01
CA TYR A 113 -8.59 -3.38 -13.32
C TYR A 113 -7.26 -3.80 -13.93
N LEU A 114 -7.35 -4.91 -14.69
CA LEU A 114 -6.26 -5.40 -15.52
C LEU A 114 -5.90 -4.34 -16.56
N ALA A 115 -4.61 -4.11 -16.75
CA ALA A 115 -4.09 -3.26 -17.80
C ALA A 115 -3.01 -4.03 -18.59
N PRO A 116 -2.68 -3.64 -19.83
CA PRO A 116 -1.75 -4.38 -20.68
C PRO A 116 -0.38 -4.72 -20.05
N ALA A 117 0.07 -3.94 -19.07
CA ALA A 117 1.35 -4.14 -18.39
C ALA A 117 1.20 -4.39 -16.87
N ARG A 118 -0.02 -4.67 -16.37
CA ARG A 118 -0.30 -4.71 -14.93
C ARG A 118 -1.45 -5.64 -14.58
N ALA A 119 -1.22 -6.50 -13.59
CA ALA A 119 -2.26 -7.31 -12.97
C ALA A 119 -3.29 -6.43 -12.24
N ALA A 120 -4.52 -6.93 -12.16
CA ALA A 120 -5.53 -6.36 -11.28
C ALA A 120 -5.21 -6.70 -9.82
N LEU A 121 -5.45 -5.75 -8.91
CA LEU A 121 -5.48 -6.02 -7.48
C LEU A 121 -6.69 -6.92 -7.19
N GLN A 122 -6.42 -8.11 -6.64
CA GLN A 122 -7.45 -9.11 -6.34
C GLN A 122 -7.89 -9.04 -4.88
N THR A 123 -6.97 -8.68 -3.98
CA THR A 123 -7.25 -8.62 -2.55
C THR A 123 -6.65 -7.36 -1.94
N LEU A 124 -7.47 -6.66 -1.17
CA LEU A 124 -7.05 -5.63 -0.23
C LEU A 124 -7.44 -6.05 1.18
N ARG A 125 -6.46 -6.24 2.06
CA ARG A 125 -6.69 -6.47 3.49
C ARG A 125 -6.38 -5.21 4.28
N LEU A 126 -7.32 -4.78 5.11
CA LEU A 126 -7.10 -3.75 6.11
C LEU A 126 -7.01 -4.41 7.48
N SER A 127 -5.83 -4.32 8.11
CA SER A 127 -5.57 -4.95 9.42
C SER A 127 -6.10 -4.09 10.57
N VAL A 128 -7.36 -3.67 10.44
CA VAL A 128 -8.13 -2.87 11.39
C VAL A 128 -9.58 -3.32 11.36
N PRO A 129 -10.33 -3.16 12.47
CA PRO A 129 -11.73 -3.58 12.52
C PRO A 129 -12.66 -2.65 11.72
N PHE A 130 -12.28 -1.39 11.54
CA PHE A 130 -13.04 -0.39 10.78
C PHE A 130 -12.10 0.73 10.29
N VAL A 131 -12.60 1.62 9.44
CA VAL A 131 -11.95 2.90 9.09
C VAL A 131 -12.94 4.06 9.17
N LEU A 132 -12.46 5.23 9.58
CA LEU A 132 -13.20 6.48 9.47
C LEU A 132 -13.09 7.00 8.04
N LEU A 133 -14.23 7.35 7.46
CA LEU A 133 -14.31 7.89 6.11
C LEU A 133 -14.01 9.39 6.08
N SER A 134 -13.48 9.85 4.95
CA SER A 134 -13.23 11.26 4.71
C SER A 134 -14.53 12.05 4.55
N ALA A 135 -14.47 13.38 4.64
CA ALA A 135 -15.58 14.24 4.24
C ALA A 135 -15.85 14.23 2.72
N ASN A 136 -14.96 13.61 1.92
CA ASN A 136 -15.11 13.53 0.48
C ASN A 136 -16.09 12.41 0.10
N ASN A 137 -17.30 12.82 -0.31
CA ASN A 137 -18.37 11.90 -0.66
C ASN A 137 -18.02 10.98 -1.85
N GLU A 138 -17.29 11.47 -2.86
CA GLU A 138 -16.92 10.67 -4.02
C GLU A 138 -15.89 9.59 -3.68
N ALA A 139 -14.92 9.89 -2.81
CA ALA A 139 -13.99 8.88 -2.30
C ALA A 139 -14.74 7.82 -1.49
N ASN A 140 -15.72 8.23 -0.69
CA ASN A 140 -16.51 7.30 0.12
C ASN A 140 -17.38 6.37 -0.73
N VAL A 141 -18.01 6.88 -1.80
CA VAL A 141 -18.79 6.06 -2.74
C VAL A 141 -17.88 5.02 -3.40
N ARG A 142 -16.73 5.44 -3.95
CA ARG A 142 -15.78 4.52 -4.60
C ARG A 142 -15.23 3.47 -3.63
N TRP A 143 -14.96 3.86 -2.38
CA TRP A 143 -14.54 2.94 -1.34
C TRP A 143 -15.63 1.91 -1.01
N LYS A 144 -16.88 2.36 -0.89
CA LYS A 144 -18.03 1.48 -0.67
C LYS A 144 -18.19 0.48 -1.82
N ASP A 145 -18.10 0.91 -3.08
CA ASP A 145 -18.20 0.02 -4.23
C ASP A 145 -17.13 -1.09 -4.19
N MET A 146 -15.90 -0.76 -3.81
CA MET A 146 -14.84 -1.75 -3.64
C MET A 146 -15.10 -2.73 -2.48
N CYS A 147 -15.74 -2.26 -1.41
CA CYS A 147 -16.17 -3.14 -0.31
C CYS A 147 -17.29 -4.08 -0.77
N ASP A 148 -18.30 -3.56 -1.46
CA ASP A 148 -19.48 -4.31 -1.92
C ASP A 148 -19.11 -5.38 -2.96
N GLU A 149 -18.06 -5.13 -3.77
CA GLU A 149 -17.50 -6.12 -4.71
C GLU A 149 -16.59 -7.16 -4.06
N GLY A 150 -16.35 -7.08 -2.75
CA GLY A 150 -15.53 -8.04 -2.00
C GLY A 150 -14.01 -7.89 -2.21
N LEU A 151 -13.55 -6.76 -2.78
CA LEU A 151 -12.11 -6.47 -2.90
C LEU A 151 -11.49 -6.22 -1.52
N VAL A 152 -12.24 -5.57 -0.62
CA VAL A 152 -11.78 -5.15 0.69
C VAL A 152 -12.19 -6.16 1.76
N THR A 153 -11.22 -6.60 2.55
CA THR A 153 -11.43 -7.43 3.73
C THR A 153 -10.87 -6.72 4.96
N TYR A 154 -11.66 -6.67 6.04
CA TYR A 154 -11.21 -6.17 7.34
C TYR A 154 -10.83 -7.36 8.21
N GLY A 155 -9.74 -7.26 8.97
CA GLY A 155 -9.39 -8.30 9.92
C GLY A 155 -8.23 -7.90 10.80
N VAL A 156 -8.43 -7.92 12.12
CA VAL A 156 -7.34 -7.72 13.08
C VAL A 156 -6.54 -9.02 13.10
N ASP A 157 -5.22 -8.96 12.91
CA ASP A 157 -4.38 -10.12 13.20
C ASP A 157 -4.56 -10.45 14.69
N SER A 158 -5.07 -11.65 14.95
CA SER A 158 -5.25 -12.24 16.29
C SER A 158 -3.94 -12.71 16.89
#